data_AF-A0A1G2CJG7-F1
#
_entry.id   AF-A0A1G2CJG7-F1
#
_cell.length_a   1.000
_cell.length_b   1.000
_cell.length_c   1.000
_cell.angle_alpha   90.00
_cell.angle_beta   90.00
_cell.angle_gamma   90.00
#
_symmetry.space_group_name_H-M   'P 1'
#
loop_
_entity.id
_entity.type
_entity.pdbx_description
1 polymer ?
#
loop_
_entity_poly.entity_id
_entity_poly.type
_entity_poly.pdbx_seq_one_letter_code
_entity_poly.pdbx_strand_id
1 'polypeptide(L)'
;MSEQISKILKRKLDDLLTYGEIDAETRRNVLKEELQFHILNFIYHHSEYNKWIMYGGSALRVIHGLDRMSVDLDFEISHAITEKFLEELKKETEDHFKNTYGAGADFLTVKIITGRSLLLKFHVGEELSPGHSSKQVHVKIDLNHFVPPKTVTEHRMINHGQLSFVIATYNMGALMASKLAAIFLRDQRGVDKNIYDYKGRDIYDLLWYMNKKAVPDFDYLNAKLKEKGVEVPDIKTLFDKLTISILNYEKMDDLLKVDLRYLFENHSRFENWFSNWRRDYLRLLDAYKINTVTTLEPPIDVFHDLLPDKFYFTYEYKTEEGRSVRIVYVLSDYWINFGEGDLNGEIEKKLEDKIEFRSSGRSSHPDPQEKLKQYATLFYQKTEKYFKKTNRIMLGDNIITKVIRMTADNLNPKEQIVLNKSALISCELDDLLK
;
A
#
# COMPACT_ATOMS: atom_id res chain seq x y z
N MET A 1 25.22 23.37 -16.20
CA MET A 1 23.93 22.90 -15.62
C MET A 1 23.95 21.40 -15.34
N SER A 2 24.50 20.54 -16.21
CA SER A 2 24.70 19.11 -15.89
C SER A 2 25.62 18.94 -14.68
N GLU A 3 26.57 19.88 -14.54
CA GLU A 3 27.42 20.08 -13.37
C GLU A 3 26.65 20.13 -12.03
N GLN A 4 25.38 20.58 -12.01
CA GLN A 4 24.59 20.61 -10.78
C GLN A 4 24.18 19.20 -10.35
N ILE A 5 23.69 18.37 -11.28
CA ILE A 5 23.36 16.96 -10.97
C ILE A 5 24.64 16.25 -10.55
N SER A 6 25.71 16.38 -11.32
CA SER A 6 27.03 15.83 -10.96
C SER A 6 27.43 16.23 -9.53
N LYS A 7 27.50 17.53 -9.22
CA LYS A 7 27.86 17.99 -7.87
C LYS A 7 26.99 17.40 -6.75
N ILE A 8 25.70 17.20 -6.98
CA ILE A 8 24.80 16.52 -6.03
C ILE A 8 25.20 15.05 -5.86
N LEU A 9 25.43 14.33 -6.96
CA LEU A 9 25.86 12.93 -6.95
C LEU A 9 27.21 12.76 -6.24
N LYS A 10 28.20 13.60 -6.54
CA LYS A 10 29.50 13.57 -5.86
C LYS A 10 29.38 13.78 -4.35
N ARG A 11 28.62 14.81 -3.94
CA ARG A 11 28.37 15.06 -2.51
C ARG A 11 27.73 13.84 -1.84
N LYS A 12 26.76 13.19 -2.49
CA LYS A 12 26.11 11.99 -1.97
C LYS A 12 27.09 10.84 -1.75
N LEU A 13 28.06 10.66 -2.65
CA LEU A 13 29.11 9.65 -2.50
C LEU A 13 30.13 10.03 -1.42
N ASP A 14 30.51 11.31 -1.34
CA ASP A 14 31.43 11.81 -0.30
C ASP A 14 30.82 11.60 1.09
N ASP A 15 29.53 11.88 1.26
CA ASP A 15 28.79 11.62 2.51
C ASP A 15 28.80 10.13 2.86
N LEU A 16 28.71 9.23 1.88
CA LEU A 16 28.77 7.78 2.10
C LEU A 16 30.14 7.28 2.53
N LEU A 17 31.23 7.87 2.02
CA LEU A 17 32.58 7.51 2.41
C LEU A 17 32.86 7.77 3.91
N THR A 18 32.09 8.66 4.54
CA THR A 18 32.19 8.89 5.99
C THR A 18 31.81 7.66 6.83
N TYR A 19 31.07 6.69 6.25
CA TYR A 19 30.67 5.44 6.89
C TYR A 19 31.61 4.26 6.60
N GLY A 20 32.71 4.49 5.87
CA GLY A 20 33.73 3.49 5.55
C GLY A 20 33.77 3.10 4.06
N GLU A 21 34.55 2.05 3.74
CA GLU A 21 34.59 1.53 2.38
C GLU A 21 33.26 0.85 2.01
N ILE A 22 32.60 1.37 0.98
CA ILE A 22 31.35 0.84 0.44
C ILE A 22 31.62 0.19 -0.92
N ASP A 23 30.98 -0.94 -1.18
CA ASP A 23 31.16 -1.65 -2.44
C ASP A 23 30.67 -0.85 -3.65
N ALA A 24 31.10 -1.26 -4.84
CA ALA A 24 30.79 -0.57 -6.09
C ALA A 24 29.30 -0.58 -6.45
N GLU A 25 28.58 -1.64 -6.09
CA GLU A 25 27.17 -1.81 -6.44
C GLU A 25 26.27 -0.97 -5.53
N THR A 26 26.57 -0.93 -4.23
CA THR A 26 25.88 -0.05 -3.27
C THR A 26 26.03 1.41 -3.67
N ARG A 27 27.24 1.88 -4.02
CA ARG A 27 27.46 3.24 -4.54
C ARG A 27 26.61 3.53 -5.78
N ARG A 28 26.55 2.58 -6.73
CA ARG A 28 25.68 2.73 -7.91
C ARG A 28 24.21 2.84 -7.54
N ASN A 29 23.74 2.04 -6.59
CA ASN A 29 22.34 2.07 -6.18
C ASN A 29 21.98 3.39 -5.49
N VAL A 30 22.86 3.97 -4.69
CA VAL A 30 22.67 5.31 -4.11
C VAL A 30 22.51 6.35 -5.21
N LEU A 31 23.39 6.34 -6.21
CA LEU A 31 23.28 7.29 -7.32
C LEU A 31 21.99 7.10 -8.12
N LYS A 32 21.52 5.86 -8.30
CA LYS A 32 20.22 5.58 -8.92
C LYS A 32 19.09 6.25 -8.14
N GLU A 33 19.05 6.09 -6.82
CA GLU A 33 18.01 6.71 -6.00
C GLU A 33 18.01 8.23 -6.14
N GLU A 34 19.18 8.86 -6.15
CA GLU A 34 19.27 10.32 -6.33
C GLU A 34 18.75 10.75 -7.72
N LEU A 35 19.12 10.02 -8.77
CA LEU A 35 18.68 10.29 -10.14
C LEU A 35 17.17 10.06 -10.33
N GLN A 36 16.57 9.13 -9.59
CA GLN A 36 15.12 8.88 -9.62
C GLN A 36 14.32 10.12 -9.26
N PHE A 37 14.78 10.97 -8.33
CA PHE A 37 14.06 12.20 -7.98
C PHE A 37 13.96 13.18 -9.14
N HIS A 38 14.99 13.28 -9.98
CA HIS A 38 14.95 14.12 -11.19
C HIS A 38 13.95 13.58 -12.23
N ILE A 39 13.86 12.26 -12.36
CA ILE A 39 12.89 11.59 -13.24
C ILE A 39 11.47 11.78 -12.72
N LEU A 40 11.25 11.61 -11.42
CA LEU A 40 9.96 11.82 -10.77
C LEU A 40 9.52 13.29 -10.88
N ASN A 41 10.45 14.23 -10.74
CA ASN A 41 10.18 15.64 -10.94
C ASN A 41 9.71 15.92 -12.38
N PHE A 42 10.29 15.28 -13.39
CA PHE A 42 9.78 15.36 -14.76
C PHE A 42 8.37 14.80 -14.89
N ILE A 43 8.16 13.54 -14.48
CA ILE A 43 6.90 12.81 -14.62
C ILE A 43 5.75 13.58 -13.97
N TYR A 44 5.93 14.05 -12.73
CA TYR A 44 4.85 14.66 -11.95
C TYR A 44 4.62 16.14 -12.24
N HIS A 45 5.47 16.80 -13.04
CA HIS A 45 5.19 18.11 -13.62
C HIS A 45 4.68 18.04 -15.06
N HIS A 46 4.73 16.87 -15.69
CA HIS A 46 4.19 16.69 -17.03
C HIS A 46 2.66 16.69 -17.01
N SER A 47 2.04 17.34 -18.00
CA SER A 47 0.57 17.50 -18.06
C SER A 47 -0.17 16.16 -18.23
N GLU A 48 0.47 15.20 -18.89
CA GLU A 48 -0.08 13.86 -19.13
C GLU A 48 0.35 12.85 -18.06
N TYR A 49 1.62 12.89 -17.63
CA TYR A 49 2.20 11.81 -16.82
C TYR A 49 1.98 11.98 -15.32
N ASN A 50 1.55 13.15 -14.87
CA ASN A 50 1.27 13.43 -13.45
C ASN A 50 0.14 12.59 -12.84
N LYS A 51 -0.62 11.86 -13.67
CA LYS A 51 -1.69 10.93 -13.26
C LYS A 51 -1.21 9.49 -13.07
N TRP A 52 0.05 9.19 -13.40
CA TRP A 52 0.58 7.85 -13.27
C TRP A 52 0.70 7.44 -11.81
N ILE A 53 0.23 6.23 -11.50
CA ILE A 53 0.23 5.71 -10.14
C ILE A 53 1.56 5.01 -9.88
N MET A 54 2.42 5.62 -9.07
CA MET A 54 3.66 5.00 -8.63
C MET A 54 3.37 3.90 -7.61
N TYR A 55 3.97 2.73 -7.80
CA TYR A 55 3.82 1.59 -6.91
C TYR A 55 5.16 0.83 -6.75
N GLY A 56 5.12 -0.30 -6.05
CA GLY A 56 6.31 -1.16 -5.88
C GLY A 56 7.34 -0.62 -4.88
N GLY A 57 8.58 -1.10 -4.99
CA GLY A 57 9.62 -0.84 -3.99
C GLY A 57 10.03 0.63 -3.89
N SER A 58 9.99 1.36 -5.00
CA SER A 58 10.35 2.79 -5.01
C SER A 58 9.25 3.65 -4.40
N ALA A 59 7.97 3.28 -4.56
CA ALA A 59 6.90 3.96 -3.83
C ALA A 59 7.10 3.81 -2.32
N LEU A 60 7.44 2.60 -1.85
CA LEU A 60 7.76 2.37 -0.44
C LEU A 60 8.96 3.19 0.05
N ARG A 61 10.02 3.27 -0.76
CA ARG A 61 11.24 4.02 -0.43
C ARG A 61 11.00 5.52 -0.38
N VAL A 62 10.46 6.10 -1.45
CA VAL A 62 10.30 7.55 -1.60
C VAL A 62 9.19 8.11 -0.71
N ILE A 63 8.08 7.38 -0.56
CA ILE A 63 6.87 7.88 0.11
C ILE A 63 6.80 7.43 1.57
N HIS A 64 7.19 6.19 1.86
CA HIS A 64 6.97 5.56 3.17
C HIS A 64 8.25 5.28 3.96
N GLY A 65 9.41 5.65 3.44
CA GLY A 65 10.70 5.50 4.13
C GLY A 65 11.13 4.05 4.29
N LEU A 66 10.97 3.22 3.25
CA LEU A 66 11.58 1.88 3.22
C LEU A 66 13.10 1.98 3.42
N ASP A 67 13.63 1.06 4.21
CA ASP A 67 15.02 1.11 4.66
C ASP A 67 16.02 0.69 3.60
N ARG A 68 15.67 -0.33 2.81
CA ARG A 68 16.48 -0.75 1.67
C ARG A 68 16.27 0.20 0.50
N MET A 69 17.32 0.40 -0.28
CA MET A 69 17.29 1.14 -1.53
C MET A 69 16.41 0.45 -2.57
N SER A 70 15.89 1.23 -3.51
CA SER A 70 15.13 0.74 -4.67
C SER A 70 15.66 1.30 -5.99
N VAL A 71 15.73 0.46 -7.02
CA VAL A 71 16.52 0.74 -8.23
C VAL A 71 15.70 1.05 -9.48
N ASP A 72 14.44 0.64 -9.53
CA ASP A 72 13.53 0.78 -10.67
C ASP A 72 12.35 1.68 -10.31
N LEU A 73 11.78 2.42 -11.26
CA LEU A 73 10.52 3.16 -11.08
C LEU A 73 9.38 2.41 -11.76
N ASP A 74 8.40 1.94 -10.98
CA ASP A 74 7.25 1.20 -11.49
C ASP A 74 5.99 2.09 -11.43
N PHE A 75 5.25 2.17 -12.54
CA PHE A 75 4.00 2.90 -12.64
C PHE A 75 2.87 2.04 -13.21
N GLU A 76 1.66 2.23 -12.68
CA GLU A 76 0.43 1.80 -13.33
C GLU A 76 -0.25 2.99 -14.01
N ILE A 77 -0.69 2.77 -15.26
CA ILE A 77 -1.32 3.78 -16.10
C ILE A 77 -2.67 3.28 -16.63
N SER A 78 -3.58 4.20 -16.92
CA SER A 78 -4.97 3.90 -17.29
C SER A 78 -5.20 3.69 -18.80
N HIS A 79 -4.14 3.66 -19.60
CA HIS A 79 -4.22 3.51 -21.05
C HIS A 79 -3.22 2.48 -21.57
N ALA A 80 -3.48 1.96 -22.77
CA ALA A 80 -2.60 0.99 -23.41
C ALA A 80 -1.25 1.62 -23.76
N ILE A 81 -0.18 0.87 -23.52
CA ILE A 81 1.18 1.29 -23.84
C ILE A 81 1.45 0.95 -25.31
N THR A 82 1.75 1.97 -26.12
CA THR A 82 2.06 1.82 -27.54
C THR A 82 3.51 2.21 -27.82
N GLU A 83 4.08 1.69 -28.91
CA GLU A 83 5.44 2.08 -29.33
C GLU A 83 5.55 3.59 -29.56
N LYS A 84 4.54 4.19 -30.20
CA LYS A 84 4.47 5.64 -30.41
C LYS A 84 4.55 6.40 -29.09
N PHE A 85 3.77 5.99 -28.09
CA PHE A 85 3.78 6.60 -26.76
C PHE A 85 5.15 6.47 -26.07
N LEU A 86 5.81 5.32 -26.19
CA LEU A 86 7.15 5.13 -25.61
C LEU A 86 8.23 5.98 -26.32
N GLU A 87 8.13 6.16 -27.64
CA GLU A 87 9.03 7.06 -28.39
C GLU A 87 8.78 8.53 -28.04
N GLU A 88 7.51 8.94 -27.84
CA GLU A 88 7.15 10.28 -27.34
C GLU A 88 7.72 10.50 -25.94
N LEU A 89 7.46 9.59 -24.99
CA LEU A 89 8.00 9.64 -23.63
C LEU A 89 9.54 9.70 -23.61
N LYS A 90 10.19 8.90 -24.46
CA LYS A 90 11.66 8.90 -24.58
C LYS A 90 12.15 10.27 -25.02
N LYS A 91 11.58 10.82 -26.09
CA LYS A 91 11.96 12.14 -26.62
C LYS A 91 11.72 13.24 -25.58
N GLU A 92 10.54 13.26 -24.95
CA GLU A 92 10.20 14.26 -23.93
C GLU A 92 11.11 14.18 -22.69
N THR A 93 11.51 12.96 -22.30
CA THR A 93 12.50 12.76 -21.25
C THR A 93 13.85 13.36 -21.63
N GLU A 94 14.36 13.07 -22.83
CA GLU A 94 15.64 13.61 -23.32
C GLU A 94 15.60 15.15 -23.42
N ASP A 95 14.51 15.69 -24.00
CA ASP A 95 14.30 17.13 -24.13
C ASP A 95 14.19 17.81 -22.76
N HIS A 96 13.46 17.23 -21.80
CA HIS A 96 13.35 17.78 -20.45
C HIS A 96 14.71 17.83 -19.76
N PHE A 97 15.50 16.75 -19.81
CA PHE A 97 16.80 16.71 -19.16
C PHE A 97 17.80 17.67 -19.80
N LYS A 98 17.79 17.77 -21.14
CA LYS A 98 18.61 18.73 -21.87
C LYS A 98 18.25 20.17 -21.54
N ASN A 99 16.97 20.52 -21.55
CA ASN A 99 16.51 21.91 -21.38
C ASN A 99 16.57 22.38 -19.93
N THR A 100 16.26 21.50 -18.97
CA THR A 100 16.19 21.84 -17.55
C THR A 100 17.55 21.74 -16.86
N TYR A 101 18.32 20.70 -17.20
CA TYR A 101 19.57 20.39 -16.52
C TYR A 101 20.79 20.54 -17.41
N GLY A 102 20.66 20.94 -18.69
CA GLY A 102 21.80 20.95 -19.61
C GLY A 102 22.41 19.56 -19.82
N ALA A 103 21.65 18.49 -19.54
CA ALA A 103 22.08 17.11 -19.68
C ALA A 103 21.87 16.66 -21.13
N GLY A 104 22.88 16.89 -21.97
CA GLY A 104 22.89 16.46 -23.37
C GLY A 104 23.11 14.95 -23.53
N ALA A 105 23.26 14.51 -24.78
CA ALA A 105 23.46 13.11 -25.14
C ALA A 105 24.76 12.49 -24.58
N ASP A 106 25.73 13.35 -24.24
CA ASP A 106 26.97 13.04 -23.54
C ASP A 106 26.74 12.68 -22.06
N PHE A 107 25.65 13.19 -21.46
CA PHE A 107 25.30 12.92 -20.06
C PHE A 107 24.18 11.89 -19.92
N LEU A 108 23.14 11.94 -20.75
CA LEU A 108 21.99 11.04 -20.68
C LEU A 108 21.67 10.46 -22.06
N THR A 109 21.44 9.16 -22.12
CA THR A 109 20.83 8.51 -23.28
C THR A 109 19.65 7.66 -22.85
N VAL A 110 18.52 7.75 -23.54
CA VAL A 110 17.31 6.98 -23.21
C VAL A 110 17.06 5.90 -24.26
N LYS A 111 16.77 4.68 -23.80
CA LYS A 111 16.46 3.54 -24.68
C LYS A 111 15.15 2.89 -24.30
N ILE A 112 14.32 2.58 -25.28
CA ILE A 112 13.21 1.64 -25.09
C ILE A 112 13.82 0.24 -25.06
N ILE A 113 13.52 -0.54 -24.02
CA ILE A 113 14.10 -1.87 -23.81
C ILE A 113 13.07 -3.00 -23.89
N THR A 114 11.79 -2.69 -23.64
CA THR A 114 10.66 -3.61 -23.81
C THR A 114 9.48 -2.81 -24.33
N GLY A 115 8.40 -3.48 -24.75
CA GLY A 115 7.14 -2.83 -25.12
C GLY A 115 6.44 -2.08 -23.98
N ARG A 116 7.07 -1.94 -22.80
CA ARG A 116 6.53 -1.22 -21.65
C ARG A 116 7.57 -0.50 -20.78
N SER A 117 8.85 -0.44 -21.19
CA SER A 117 9.90 0.12 -20.32
C SER A 117 10.92 0.99 -21.06
N LEU A 118 11.37 2.04 -20.37
CA LEU A 118 12.50 2.88 -20.75
C LEU A 118 13.70 2.61 -19.82
N LEU A 119 14.90 2.69 -20.37
CA LEU A 119 16.17 2.64 -19.66
C LEU A 119 16.92 3.95 -19.87
N LEU A 120 17.06 4.72 -18.81
CA LEU A 120 17.81 5.97 -18.78
C LEU A 120 19.25 5.66 -18.39
N LYS A 121 20.20 5.97 -19.26
CA LYS A 121 21.63 5.72 -19.07
C LYS A 121 22.36 7.03 -18.81
N PHE A 122 22.75 7.24 -17.56
CA PHE A 122 23.50 8.41 -17.12
C PHE A 122 25.00 8.12 -17.18
N HIS A 123 25.75 8.92 -17.95
CA HIS A 123 27.19 8.77 -18.19
C HIS A 123 28.00 9.57 -17.16
N VAL A 124 27.78 9.29 -15.88
CA VAL A 124 28.38 10.00 -14.74
C VAL A 124 29.81 9.52 -14.42
N GLY A 125 30.54 9.05 -15.44
CA GLY A 125 31.70 8.17 -15.36
C GLY A 125 32.87 8.58 -14.47
N GLU A 126 33.15 9.89 -14.34
CA GLU A 126 34.26 10.39 -13.51
C GLU A 126 33.84 10.66 -12.06
N GLU A 127 32.54 10.85 -11.82
CA GLU A 127 31.97 11.17 -10.52
C GLU A 127 31.67 9.93 -9.68
N LEU A 128 31.61 8.76 -10.32
CA LEU A 128 31.42 7.45 -9.68
C LEU A 128 32.57 7.01 -8.75
N SER A 129 33.71 7.74 -8.76
CA SER A 129 35.01 7.45 -8.13
C SER A 129 36.06 6.88 -9.11
N PRO A 130 37.36 7.26 -9.01
CA PRO A 130 38.41 6.66 -9.82
C PRO A 130 38.57 5.16 -9.51
N GLY A 131 38.36 4.30 -10.52
CA GLY A 131 38.55 2.84 -10.42
C GLY A 131 37.33 1.96 -10.74
N HIS A 132 36.18 2.53 -11.11
CA HIS A 132 35.01 1.75 -11.48
C HIS A 132 35.00 1.26 -12.94
N SER A 133 34.59 0.02 -13.15
CA SER A 133 34.56 -0.65 -14.47
C SER A 133 33.44 -0.18 -15.41
N SER A 134 32.31 0.29 -14.87
CA SER A 134 31.20 0.86 -15.65
C SER A 134 31.06 2.34 -15.31
N LYS A 135 31.15 3.18 -16.34
CA LYS A 135 30.99 4.64 -16.28
C LYS A 135 29.54 5.10 -16.30
N GLN A 136 28.58 4.18 -16.17
CA GLN A 136 27.16 4.45 -16.34
C GLN A 136 26.33 4.01 -15.15
N VAL A 137 25.36 4.86 -14.81
CA VAL A 137 24.26 4.54 -13.89
C VAL A 137 22.99 4.39 -14.72
N HIS A 138 22.28 3.28 -14.54
CA HIS A 138 21.04 3.00 -15.27
C HIS A 138 19.85 3.08 -14.32
N VAL A 139 18.83 3.85 -14.72
CA VAL A 139 17.53 3.88 -14.04
C VAL A 139 16.46 3.41 -15.03
N LYS A 140 15.64 2.46 -14.61
CA LYS A 140 14.55 1.91 -15.42
C LYS A 140 13.23 2.56 -15.03
N ILE A 141 12.43 2.96 -16.02
CA ILE A 141 11.01 3.26 -15.88
C ILE A 141 10.24 2.07 -16.45
N ASP A 142 9.35 1.49 -15.66
CA ASP A 142 8.51 0.37 -16.06
C ASP A 142 7.03 0.75 -15.96
N LEU A 143 6.31 0.63 -17.07
CA LEU A 143 4.90 0.97 -17.16
C LEU A 143 4.05 -0.30 -17.20
N ASN A 144 2.92 -0.28 -16.53
CA ASN A 144 1.95 -1.36 -16.53
C ASN A 144 0.56 -0.79 -16.79
N HIS A 145 -0.14 -1.34 -17.79
CA HIS A 145 -1.53 -1.00 -18.02
C HIS A 145 -2.41 -1.85 -17.11
N PHE A 146 -2.91 -1.25 -16.04
CA PHE A 146 -3.81 -1.90 -15.09
C PHE A 146 -4.67 -0.86 -14.38
N VAL A 147 -5.97 -1.12 -14.29
CA VAL A 147 -6.92 -0.28 -13.56
C VAL A 147 -7.55 -1.15 -12.47
N PRO A 148 -7.05 -1.07 -11.23
CA PRO A 148 -7.57 -1.92 -10.17
C PRO A 148 -9.00 -1.52 -9.78
N PRO A 149 -9.89 -2.49 -9.51
CA PRO A 149 -11.23 -2.19 -9.03
C PRO A 149 -11.17 -1.65 -7.59
N LYS A 150 -12.03 -0.67 -7.27
CA LYS A 150 -12.31 -0.19 -5.90
C LYS A 150 -11.08 0.22 -5.06
N THR A 151 -9.95 0.53 -5.70
CA THR A 151 -8.70 0.89 -5.02
C THR A 151 -8.65 2.39 -4.75
N VAL A 152 -8.07 2.75 -3.61
CA VAL A 152 -7.89 4.15 -3.19
C VAL A 152 -6.53 4.66 -3.65
N THR A 153 -6.54 5.79 -4.33
CA THR A 153 -5.34 6.55 -4.70
C THR A 153 -5.11 7.68 -3.71
N GLU A 154 -3.86 7.92 -3.36
CA GLU A 154 -3.39 8.98 -2.49
C GLU A 154 -2.41 9.89 -3.24
N HIS A 155 -2.38 11.17 -2.86
CA HIS A 155 -1.42 12.14 -3.36
C HIS A 155 -0.44 12.53 -2.25
N ARG A 156 0.85 12.40 -2.53
CA ARG A 156 1.92 12.56 -1.54
C ARG A 156 2.90 13.60 -2.03
N MET A 157 2.99 14.72 -1.30
CA MET A 157 3.98 15.77 -1.57
C MET A 157 5.37 15.25 -1.18
N ILE A 158 6.32 15.34 -2.11
CA ILE A 158 7.71 14.96 -1.92
C ILE A 158 8.56 16.21 -2.07
N ASN A 159 9.41 16.46 -1.06
CA ASN A 159 10.42 17.50 -1.08
C ASN A 159 11.79 16.85 -0.96
N HIS A 160 12.65 17.01 -1.96
CA HIS A 160 14.00 16.45 -1.97
C HIS A 160 14.99 17.47 -2.56
N GLY A 161 15.80 18.06 -1.69
CA GLY A 161 16.69 19.15 -2.08
C GLY A 161 15.92 20.37 -2.60
N GLN A 162 16.10 20.69 -3.88
CA GLN A 162 15.38 21.77 -4.57
C GLN A 162 14.16 21.29 -5.35
N LEU A 163 13.90 19.98 -5.38
CA LEU A 163 12.79 19.37 -6.11
C LEU A 163 11.57 19.26 -5.19
N SER A 164 10.40 19.63 -5.71
CA SER A 164 9.12 19.52 -5.03
C SER A 164 8.05 19.08 -6.02
N PHE A 165 7.41 17.95 -5.79
CA PHE A 165 6.37 17.41 -6.66
C PHE A 165 5.36 16.56 -5.87
N VAL A 166 4.22 16.24 -6.47
CA VAL A 166 3.16 15.45 -5.84
C VAL A 166 3.03 14.11 -6.57
N ILE A 167 3.40 13.02 -5.87
CA ILE A 167 3.27 11.66 -6.38
C ILE A 167 1.83 11.18 -6.19
N ALA A 168 1.23 10.62 -7.24
CA ALA A 168 0.04 9.79 -7.12
C ALA A 168 0.45 8.33 -6.85
N THR A 169 -0.10 7.71 -5.80
CA THR A 169 0.22 6.33 -5.39
C THR A 169 -1.02 5.62 -4.84
N TYR A 170 -0.99 4.31 -4.66
CA TYR A 170 -2.08 3.60 -3.99
C TYR A 170 -1.97 3.71 -2.46
N ASN A 171 -3.09 3.48 -1.78
CA ASN A 171 -3.08 3.27 -0.33
C ASN A 171 -2.21 2.04 0.06
N MET A 172 -1.84 1.96 1.34
CA MET A 172 -0.94 0.92 1.86
C MET A 172 -1.44 -0.51 1.57
N GLY A 173 -2.76 -0.74 1.63
CA GLY A 173 -3.35 -2.06 1.41
C GLY A 173 -3.18 -2.55 -0.03
N ALA A 174 -3.40 -1.69 -1.02
CA ALA A 174 -3.19 -2.03 -2.42
C ALA A 174 -1.69 -2.14 -2.78
N LEU A 175 -0.83 -1.32 -2.17
CA LEU A 175 0.62 -1.48 -2.31
C LEU A 175 1.09 -2.85 -1.79
N MET A 176 0.61 -3.28 -0.61
CA MET A 176 0.87 -4.63 -0.07
C MET A 176 0.29 -5.72 -0.98
N ALA A 177 -0.94 -5.55 -1.49
CA ALA A 177 -1.56 -6.49 -2.42
C ALA A 177 -0.74 -6.66 -3.72
N SER A 178 -0.21 -5.57 -4.28
CA SER A 178 0.66 -5.63 -5.46
C SER A 178 1.96 -6.41 -5.19
N LYS A 179 2.48 -6.32 -3.96
CA LYS A 179 3.67 -7.05 -3.53
C LYS A 179 3.39 -8.54 -3.41
N LEU A 180 2.27 -8.89 -2.78
CA LEU A 180 1.80 -10.27 -2.65
C LEU A 180 1.55 -10.89 -4.03
N ALA A 181 0.88 -10.16 -4.93
CA ALA A 181 0.69 -10.61 -6.31
C ALA A 181 2.04 -10.89 -6.99
N ALA A 182 3.04 -10.02 -6.80
CA ALA A 182 4.39 -10.26 -7.35
C ALA A 182 5.08 -11.50 -6.76
N ILE A 183 4.83 -11.85 -5.50
CA ILE A 183 5.36 -13.06 -4.86
C ILE A 183 4.70 -14.32 -5.47
N PHE A 184 3.39 -14.29 -5.70
CA PHE A 184 2.66 -15.44 -6.24
C PHE A 184 2.83 -15.65 -7.75
N LEU A 185 2.97 -14.56 -8.52
CA LEU A 185 2.87 -14.60 -9.98
C LEU A 185 4.21 -14.49 -10.69
N ARG A 186 5.33 -14.38 -9.97
CA ARG A 186 6.65 -14.29 -10.60
C ARG A 186 7.05 -15.62 -11.22
N ASP A 187 7.60 -15.52 -12.42
CA ASP A 187 8.34 -16.61 -13.03
C ASP A 187 9.73 -16.77 -12.39
N GLN A 188 10.31 -17.95 -12.59
CA GLN A 188 11.67 -18.26 -12.15
C GLN A 188 12.69 -17.28 -12.72
N ARG A 189 13.67 -16.90 -11.90
CA ARG A 189 14.72 -15.95 -12.25
C ARG A 189 16.10 -16.57 -12.10
N GLY A 190 16.88 -16.51 -13.17
CA GLY A 190 18.32 -16.78 -13.12
C GLY A 190 19.07 -15.62 -12.44
N VAL A 191 19.87 -15.93 -11.43
CA VAL A 191 20.85 -15.02 -10.83
C VAL A 191 22.17 -15.79 -10.73
N ASP A 192 23.20 -15.28 -11.42
CA ASP A 192 24.46 -15.98 -11.65
C ASP A 192 24.24 -17.38 -12.26
N LYS A 193 24.62 -18.44 -11.55
CA LYS A 193 24.43 -19.85 -11.96
C LYS A 193 23.18 -20.48 -11.34
N ASN A 194 22.46 -19.74 -10.50
CA ASN A 194 21.33 -20.23 -9.73
C ASN A 194 20.01 -19.79 -10.36
N ILE A 195 18.98 -20.64 -10.18
CA ILE A 195 17.60 -20.32 -10.53
C ILE A 195 16.80 -20.24 -9.23
N TYR A 196 16.09 -19.14 -9.07
CA TYR A 196 15.26 -18.83 -7.90
C TYR A 196 13.81 -18.61 -8.30
N ASP A 197 12.88 -19.07 -7.45
CA ASP A 197 11.43 -18.93 -7.66
C ASP A 197 10.91 -17.58 -7.12
N TYR A 198 11.71 -16.89 -6.30
CA TYR A 198 11.38 -15.64 -5.64
C TYR A 198 12.39 -14.54 -5.93
N LYS A 199 12.05 -13.31 -5.54
CA LYS A 199 13.02 -12.23 -5.36
C LYS A 199 13.15 -11.89 -3.88
N GLY A 200 14.37 -11.90 -3.36
CA GLY A 200 14.62 -11.67 -1.94
C GLY A 200 14.07 -10.33 -1.45
N ARG A 201 14.14 -9.28 -2.26
CA ARG A 201 13.57 -7.97 -1.93
C ARG A 201 12.05 -7.96 -1.79
N ASP A 202 11.34 -8.85 -2.47
CA ASP A 202 9.89 -8.93 -2.31
C ASP A 202 9.51 -9.50 -0.93
N ILE A 203 10.32 -10.42 -0.40
CA ILE A 203 10.18 -10.95 0.96
C ILE A 203 10.52 -9.88 2.00
N TYR A 204 11.60 -9.12 1.78
CA TYR A 204 11.94 -7.98 2.65
C TYR A 204 10.78 -6.99 2.77
N ASP A 205 10.20 -6.60 1.62
CA ASP A 205 9.08 -5.65 1.58
C ASP A 205 7.84 -6.22 2.27
N LEU A 206 7.55 -7.52 2.10
CA LEU A 206 6.46 -8.18 2.80
C LEU A 206 6.61 -8.04 4.31
N LEU A 207 7.78 -8.35 4.87
CA LEU A 207 8.02 -8.18 6.31
C LEU A 207 7.89 -6.71 6.74
N TRP A 208 8.31 -5.77 5.88
CA TRP A 208 8.11 -4.35 6.14
C TRP A 208 6.63 -3.97 6.22
N TYR A 209 5.78 -4.45 5.30
CA TYR A 209 4.32 -4.27 5.36
C TYR A 209 3.72 -4.90 6.61
N MET A 210 4.16 -6.13 6.96
CA MET A 210 3.70 -6.84 8.15
C MET A 210 4.05 -6.10 9.44
N ASN A 211 5.23 -5.48 9.48
CA ASN A 211 5.64 -4.64 10.61
C ASN A 211 4.77 -3.38 10.77
N LYS A 212 4.20 -2.87 9.67
CA LYS A 212 3.20 -1.80 9.70
C LYS A 212 1.78 -2.29 9.98
N LYS A 213 1.59 -3.61 10.16
CA LYS A 213 0.28 -4.28 10.28
C LYS A 213 -0.66 -3.93 9.12
N ALA A 214 -0.10 -3.71 7.93
CA ALA A 214 -0.88 -3.39 6.74
C ALA A 214 -1.80 -4.57 6.39
N VAL A 215 -3.05 -4.30 6.03
CA VAL A 215 -3.99 -5.32 5.56
C VAL A 215 -4.03 -5.24 4.04
N PRO A 216 -3.75 -6.34 3.31
CA PRO A 216 -3.75 -6.29 1.85
C PRO A 216 -5.17 -6.05 1.32
N ASP A 217 -5.27 -5.22 0.28
CA ASP A 217 -6.52 -5.02 -0.45
C ASP A 217 -6.83 -6.28 -1.29
N PHE A 218 -7.82 -7.05 -0.85
CA PHE A 218 -8.23 -8.28 -1.52
C PHE A 218 -8.89 -8.05 -2.87
N ASP A 219 -9.54 -6.89 -3.10
CA ASP A 219 -10.13 -6.59 -4.40
C ASP A 219 -9.00 -6.37 -5.43
N TYR A 220 -7.94 -5.64 -5.06
CA TYR A 220 -6.72 -5.50 -5.87
C TYR A 220 -6.03 -6.86 -6.08
N LEU A 221 -5.77 -7.61 -5.00
CA LEU A 221 -5.03 -8.87 -5.05
C LEU A 221 -5.73 -9.89 -5.96
N ASN A 222 -7.02 -10.08 -5.75
CA ASN A 222 -7.82 -11.04 -6.52
C ASN A 222 -7.91 -10.65 -8.01
N ALA A 223 -7.97 -9.35 -8.33
CA ALA A 223 -7.94 -8.89 -9.71
C ALA A 223 -6.65 -9.33 -10.43
N LYS A 224 -5.48 -9.20 -9.78
CA LYS A 224 -4.20 -9.67 -10.34
C LYS A 224 -4.09 -11.19 -10.39
N LEU A 225 -4.45 -11.89 -9.32
CA LEU A 225 -4.30 -13.35 -9.24
C LEU A 225 -5.21 -14.09 -10.24
N LYS A 226 -6.41 -13.56 -10.49
CA LYS A 226 -7.38 -14.12 -11.44
C LYS A 226 -6.84 -14.19 -12.87
N GLU A 227 -6.02 -13.24 -13.30
CA GLU A 227 -5.38 -13.26 -14.64
C GLU A 227 -4.49 -14.50 -14.85
N LYS A 228 -4.04 -15.14 -13.77
CA LYS A 228 -3.15 -16.30 -13.76
C LYS A 228 -3.80 -17.56 -13.18
N GLY A 229 -5.10 -17.53 -12.88
CA GLY A 229 -5.83 -18.68 -12.35
C GLY A 229 -5.43 -19.07 -10.92
N VAL A 230 -4.86 -18.15 -10.14
CA VAL A 230 -4.51 -18.39 -8.73
C VAL A 230 -5.65 -17.91 -7.84
N GLU A 231 -6.06 -18.73 -6.88
CA GLU A 231 -7.13 -18.39 -5.93
C GLU A 231 -6.60 -18.30 -4.50
N VAL A 232 -6.90 -17.17 -3.84
CA VAL A 232 -6.60 -16.91 -2.43
C VAL A 232 -7.85 -16.29 -1.82
N PRO A 233 -8.77 -17.11 -1.27
CA PRO A 233 -10.12 -16.67 -0.97
C PRO A 233 -10.22 -15.80 0.30
N ASP A 234 -9.27 -15.92 1.22
CA ASP A 234 -9.23 -15.17 2.47
C ASP A 234 -7.80 -14.99 3.00
N ILE A 235 -7.66 -14.15 4.03
CA ILE A 235 -6.38 -13.79 4.64
C ILE A 235 -5.71 -14.93 5.39
N LYS A 236 -6.48 -15.89 5.90
CA LYS A 236 -5.91 -17.08 6.53
C LYS A 236 -5.21 -17.94 5.49
N THR A 237 -5.92 -18.25 4.40
CA THR A 237 -5.38 -19.01 3.27
C THR A 237 -4.18 -18.32 2.64
N LEU A 238 -4.21 -16.98 2.54
CA LEU A 238 -3.08 -16.17 2.07
C LEU A 238 -1.82 -16.44 2.90
N PHE A 239 -1.88 -16.24 4.22
CA PHE A 239 -0.71 -16.38 5.09
C PHE A 239 -0.30 -17.83 5.28
N ASP A 240 -1.22 -18.80 5.26
CA ASP A 240 -0.88 -20.22 5.29
C ASP A 240 -0.03 -20.59 4.05
N LYS A 241 -0.44 -20.16 2.85
CA LYS A 241 0.32 -20.37 1.61
C LYS A 241 1.69 -19.67 1.63
N LEU A 242 1.75 -18.41 2.08
CA LEU A 242 3.02 -17.67 2.20
C LEU A 242 3.98 -18.34 3.18
N THR A 243 3.47 -18.78 4.33
CA THR A 243 4.29 -19.41 5.38
C THR A 243 4.91 -20.70 4.87
N ILE A 244 4.11 -21.56 4.24
CA ILE A 244 4.60 -22.82 3.67
C ILE A 244 5.65 -22.54 2.59
N SER A 245 5.35 -21.61 1.67
CA SER A 245 6.18 -21.38 0.49
C SER A 245 7.48 -20.62 0.79
N ILE A 246 7.45 -19.64 1.70
CA ILE A 246 8.61 -18.79 2.01
C ILE A 246 9.53 -19.48 3.03
N LEU A 247 8.99 -20.01 4.14
CA LEU A 247 9.84 -20.52 5.23
C LEU A 247 10.54 -21.83 4.88
N ASN A 248 9.95 -22.63 3.99
CA ASN A 248 10.48 -23.94 3.58
C ASN A 248 11.23 -23.88 2.24
N TYR A 249 11.44 -22.69 1.67
CA TYR A 249 12.21 -22.56 0.44
C TYR A 249 13.71 -22.72 0.73
N GLU A 250 14.28 -23.84 0.30
CA GLU A 250 15.67 -24.24 0.59
C GLU A 250 16.70 -23.15 0.22
N LYS A 251 16.47 -22.45 -0.89
CA LYS A 251 17.38 -21.42 -1.42
C LYS A 251 17.10 -20.01 -0.88
N MET A 252 16.21 -19.85 0.10
CA MET A 252 15.74 -18.53 0.54
C MET A 252 16.87 -17.68 1.12
N ASP A 253 17.72 -18.25 1.97
CA ASP A 253 18.80 -17.49 2.61
C ASP A 253 19.84 -17.00 1.60
N ASP A 254 20.22 -17.86 0.65
CA ASP A 254 21.11 -17.49 -0.45
C ASP A 254 20.49 -16.40 -1.32
N LEU A 255 19.20 -16.55 -1.67
CA LEU A 255 18.46 -15.55 -2.45
C LEU A 255 18.42 -14.19 -1.76
N LEU A 256 18.05 -14.17 -0.48
CA LEU A 256 17.98 -12.95 0.32
C LEU A 256 19.34 -12.27 0.36
N LYS A 257 20.41 -13.03 0.62
CA LYS A 257 21.77 -12.49 0.69
C LYS A 257 22.23 -11.91 -0.64
N VAL A 258 21.99 -12.60 -1.75
CA VAL A 258 22.43 -12.13 -3.08
C VAL A 258 21.63 -10.93 -3.57
N ASP A 259 20.31 -10.91 -3.37
CA ASP A 259 19.42 -9.86 -3.89
C ASP A 259 19.42 -8.60 -3.00
N LEU A 260 19.68 -8.71 -1.69
CA LEU A 260 19.54 -7.59 -0.75
C LEU A 260 20.85 -6.92 -0.31
N ARG A 261 21.99 -7.63 -0.27
CA ARG A 261 23.23 -7.11 0.35
C ARG A 261 23.67 -5.72 -0.14
N TYR A 262 23.44 -5.42 -1.42
CA TYR A 262 23.82 -4.14 -2.05
C TYR A 262 22.70 -3.09 -2.06
N LEU A 263 21.60 -3.38 -1.39
CA LEU A 263 20.46 -2.46 -1.25
C LEU A 263 20.46 -1.77 0.12
N PHE A 264 21.52 -1.90 0.91
CA PHE A 264 21.63 -1.22 2.21
C PHE A 264 22.89 -0.37 2.25
N GLU A 265 22.73 0.89 2.63
CA GLU A 265 23.86 1.77 2.93
C GLU A 265 24.62 1.25 4.16
N ASN A 266 23.89 0.83 5.19
CA ASN A 266 24.46 0.23 6.40
C ASN A 266 24.36 -1.30 6.37
N HIS A 267 25.51 -1.96 6.19
CA HIS A 267 25.62 -3.41 6.15
C HIS A 267 25.22 -4.10 7.46
N SER A 268 25.52 -3.50 8.62
CA SER A 268 25.16 -4.11 9.92
C SER A 268 23.65 -4.20 10.10
N ARG A 269 22.91 -3.23 9.53
CA ARG A 269 21.45 -3.24 9.53
C ARG A 269 20.90 -4.43 8.75
N PHE A 270 21.46 -4.69 7.58
CA PHE A 270 21.10 -5.85 6.76
C PHE A 270 21.40 -7.16 7.49
N GLU A 271 22.61 -7.33 8.03
CA GLU A 271 23.01 -8.57 8.72
C GLU A 271 22.13 -8.86 9.95
N ASN A 272 21.76 -7.83 10.71
CA ASN A 272 20.83 -7.96 11.83
C ASN A 272 19.43 -8.38 11.37
N TRP A 273 18.91 -7.78 10.30
CA TRP A 273 17.61 -8.18 9.73
C TRP A 273 17.67 -9.62 9.21
N PHE A 274 18.70 -9.94 8.41
CA PHE A 274 18.89 -11.24 7.79
C PHE A 274 19.03 -12.35 8.84
N SER A 275 19.77 -12.14 9.92
CA SER A 275 19.93 -13.15 10.97
C SER A 275 18.62 -13.48 11.71
N ASN A 276 17.59 -12.63 11.61
CA ASN A 276 16.36 -12.74 12.39
C ASN A 276 15.09 -12.90 11.54
N TRP A 277 15.19 -12.86 10.20
CA TRP A 277 14.03 -12.69 9.31
C TRP A 277 12.93 -13.74 9.50
N ARG A 278 13.26 -15.02 9.69
CA ARG A 278 12.25 -16.09 9.92
C ARG A 278 11.51 -15.91 11.25
N ARG A 279 12.25 -15.60 12.32
CA ARG A 279 11.66 -15.34 13.64
C ARG A 279 10.76 -14.11 13.58
N ASP A 280 11.21 -13.07 12.89
CA ASP A 280 10.42 -11.86 12.71
C ASP A 280 9.19 -12.11 11.85
N TYR A 281 9.27 -12.90 10.78
CA TYR A 281 8.10 -13.30 9.99
C TYR A 281 7.02 -13.95 10.87
N LEU A 282 7.38 -14.96 11.67
CA LEU A 282 6.43 -15.65 12.56
C LEU A 282 5.83 -14.70 13.60
N ARG A 283 6.68 -13.91 14.28
CA ARG A 283 6.23 -12.92 15.27
C ARG A 283 5.28 -11.88 14.66
N LEU A 284 5.58 -11.43 13.45
CA LEU A 284 4.77 -10.45 12.73
C LEU A 284 3.44 -11.05 12.26
N LEU A 285 3.44 -12.31 11.82
CA LEU A 285 2.23 -13.04 11.45
C LEU A 285 1.29 -13.19 12.67
N ASP A 286 1.82 -13.61 13.81
CA ASP A 286 1.04 -13.76 15.05
C ASP A 286 0.37 -12.44 15.47
N ALA A 287 1.00 -11.30 15.18
CA ALA A 287 0.48 -9.98 15.51
C ALA A 287 -0.77 -9.57 14.71
N TYR A 288 -1.10 -10.27 13.61
CA TYR A 288 -2.31 -10.01 12.83
C TYR A 288 -3.59 -10.51 13.50
N LYS A 289 -3.51 -11.47 14.43
CA LYS A 289 -4.67 -12.08 15.12
C LYS A 289 -5.80 -12.45 14.16
N ILE A 290 -5.58 -13.49 13.35
CA ILE A 290 -6.53 -13.94 12.34
C ILE A 290 -7.57 -14.85 13.02
N ASN A 291 -8.81 -14.41 13.07
CA ASN A 291 -9.91 -15.06 13.78
C ASN A 291 -10.93 -15.65 12.79
N THR A 292 -11.35 -16.90 12.99
CA THR A 292 -12.53 -17.46 12.31
C THR A 292 -13.78 -17.16 13.14
N VAL A 293 -14.68 -16.33 12.61
CA VAL A 293 -15.88 -15.84 13.29
C VAL A 293 -17.05 -16.80 13.12
N THR A 294 -17.73 -17.15 14.20
CA THR A 294 -18.83 -18.13 14.19
C THR A 294 -20.19 -17.45 14.32
N THR A 295 -20.58 -17.05 15.53
CA THR A 295 -21.95 -16.61 15.85
C THR A 295 -21.97 -15.24 16.52
N LEU A 296 -22.99 -14.43 16.20
CA LEU A 296 -23.28 -13.18 16.89
C LEU A 296 -23.71 -13.47 18.34
N GLU A 297 -23.08 -12.77 19.29
CA GLU A 297 -23.42 -12.79 20.70
C GLU A 297 -24.31 -11.58 21.04
N PRO A 298 -25.55 -11.80 21.50
CA PRO A 298 -26.37 -10.72 22.04
C PRO A 298 -25.90 -10.28 23.44
N PRO A 299 -26.15 -9.02 23.82
CA PRO A 299 -26.89 -8.01 23.04
C PRO A 299 -26.03 -7.28 21.99
N ILE A 300 -26.68 -6.77 20.95
CA ILE A 300 -26.15 -5.69 20.11
C ILE A 300 -26.25 -4.40 20.93
N ASP A 301 -25.12 -3.84 21.29
CA ASP A 301 -25.06 -2.63 22.12
C ASP A 301 -25.12 -1.38 21.23
N VAL A 302 -26.16 -0.57 21.43
CA VAL A 302 -26.32 0.75 20.81
C VAL A 302 -26.10 1.81 21.88
N PHE A 303 -24.90 2.40 21.85
CA PHE A 303 -24.47 3.38 22.84
C PHE A 303 -24.44 4.79 22.26
N HIS A 304 -25.13 5.72 22.93
CA HIS A 304 -25.12 7.14 22.62
C HIS A 304 -24.11 7.89 23.52
N ASP A 305 -23.01 8.32 22.91
CA ASP A 305 -22.07 9.25 23.51
C ASP A 305 -22.50 10.69 23.21
N LEU A 306 -22.99 11.42 24.22
CA LEU A 306 -23.52 12.78 24.10
C LEU A 306 -22.41 13.83 23.94
N LEU A 307 -21.14 13.45 24.14
CA LEU A 307 -19.99 14.34 24.00
C LEU A 307 -18.83 13.51 23.45
N PRO A 308 -18.90 13.11 22.17
CA PRO A 308 -19.02 14.08 21.06
C PRO A 308 -20.22 13.88 20.10
N ASP A 309 -21.40 13.54 20.62
CA ASP A 309 -22.65 13.33 19.84
C ASP A 309 -22.53 12.23 18.76
N LYS A 310 -22.25 11.01 19.22
CA LYS A 310 -22.08 9.83 18.37
C LYS A 310 -22.85 8.63 18.89
N PHE A 311 -23.39 7.86 17.96
CA PHE A 311 -23.91 6.53 18.21
C PHE A 311 -22.87 5.47 17.83
N TYR A 312 -22.68 4.52 18.72
CA TYR A 312 -21.84 3.35 18.53
C TYR A 312 -22.72 2.12 18.45
N PHE A 313 -22.66 1.39 17.34
CA PHE A 313 -23.36 0.12 17.15
C PHE A 313 -22.33 -1.00 17.24
N THR A 314 -22.32 -1.71 18.37
CA THR A 314 -21.34 -2.76 18.66
C THR A 314 -21.96 -4.14 18.49
N TYR A 315 -21.35 -4.94 17.62
CA TYR A 315 -21.70 -6.33 17.38
C TYR A 315 -20.58 -7.22 17.88
N GLU A 316 -20.86 -8.04 18.89
CA GLU A 316 -19.90 -9.01 19.42
C GLU A 316 -20.14 -10.38 18.79
N TYR A 317 -19.06 -11.08 18.45
CA TYR A 317 -19.12 -12.41 17.84
C TYR A 317 -18.15 -13.36 18.51
N LYS A 318 -18.54 -14.63 18.64
CA LYS A 318 -17.62 -15.71 19.01
C LYS A 318 -16.70 -16.08 17.86
N THR A 319 -15.54 -16.62 18.22
CA THR A 319 -14.60 -17.27 17.31
C THR A 319 -14.53 -18.77 17.54
N GLU A 320 -13.97 -19.53 16.59
CA GLU A 320 -13.70 -20.96 16.76
C GLU A 320 -12.79 -21.27 17.96
N GLU A 321 -11.91 -20.33 18.33
CA GLU A 321 -11.04 -20.43 19.50
C GLU A 321 -11.73 -20.04 20.82
N GLY A 322 -13.04 -19.79 20.80
CA GLY A 322 -13.82 -19.41 21.99
C GLY A 322 -13.57 -17.98 22.49
N ARG A 323 -12.86 -17.15 21.71
CA ARG A 323 -12.66 -15.73 22.00
C ARG A 323 -13.86 -14.93 21.47
N SER A 324 -13.93 -13.66 21.87
CA SER A 324 -14.90 -12.71 21.33
C SER A 324 -14.19 -11.61 20.54
N VAL A 325 -14.77 -11.26 19.40
CA VAL A 325 -14.34 -10.16 18.53
C VAL A 325 -15.50 -9.21 18.32
N ARG A 326 -15.23 -7.94 18.00
CA ARG A 326 -16.30 -6.95 17.81
C ARG A 326 -16.17 -6.13 16.53
N ILE A 327 -17.32 -5.77 15.98
CA ILE A 327 -17.45 -4.81 14.89
C ILE A 327 -18.24 -3.62 15.41
N VAL A 328 -17.70 -2.42 15.23
CA VAL A 328 -18.27 -1.18 15.75
C VAL A 328 -18.48 -0.20 14.61
N TYR A 329 -19.73 0.18 14.39
CA TYR A 329 -20.07 1.27 13.48
C TYR A 329 -20.24 2.54 14.29
N VAL A 330 -19.60 3.61 13.84
CA VAL A 330 -19.66 4.92 14.50
C VAL A 330 -20.42 5.89 13.61
N LEU A 331 -21.57 6.35 14.10
CA LEU A 331 -22.49 7.23 13.37
C LEU A 331 -22.62 8.55 14.11
N SER A 332 -22.52 9.68 13.42
CA SER A 332 -22.89 10.97 14.01
C SER A 332 -24.38 10.99 14.32
N ASP A 333 -24.75 11.55 15.47
CA ASP A 333 -26.13 11.75 15.90
C ASP A 333 -27.03 12.47 14.86
N TYR A 334 -26.42 13.28 13.99
CA TYR A 334 -27.10 13.98 12.90
C TYR A 334 -27.94 13.03 12.03
N TRP A 335 -27.46 11.81 11.78
CA TRP A 335 -28.17 10.79 11.01
C TRP A 335 -29.48 10.33 11.67
N ILE A 336 -29.59 10.48 12.99
CA ILE A 336 -30.73 10.01 13.79
C ILE A 336 -31.70 11.17 14.06
N ASN A 337 -31.13 12.33 14.37
CA ASN A 337 -31.86 13.51 14.85
C ASN A 337 -32.52 14.31 13.72
N PHE A 338 -32.03 14.18 12.47
CA PHE A 338 -32.56 14.90 11.30
C PHE A 338 -33.15 13.95 10.26
N GLY A 339 -34.27 14.35 9.64
CA GLY A 339 -35.04 13.48 8.74
C GLY A 339 -34.31 13.05 7.46
N GLU A 340 -33.22 13.74 7.08
CA GLU A 340 -32.38 13.36 5.93
C GLU A 340 -31.75 11.97 6.10
N GLY A 341 -31.55 11.53 7.35
CA GLY A 341 -31.02 10.22 7.70
C GLY A 341 -32.10 9.14 7.90
N ASP A 342 -33.39 9.43 7.76
CA ASP A 342 -34.43 8.43 8.04
C ASP A 342 -34.30 7.23 7.09
N LEU A 343 -34.27 6.01 7.63
CA LEU A 343 -34.25 4.78 6.84
C LEU A 343 -35.68 4.25 6.65
N ASN A 344 -35.96 3.67 5.48
CA ASN A 344 -37.28 3.06 5.18
C ASN A 344 -37.22 1.52 5.25
N GLY A 345 -36.17 0.95 5.83
CA GLY A 345 -35.95 -0.50 5.87
C GLY A 345 -36.76 -1.18 6.97
N GLU A 346 -37.12 -2.45 6.74
CA GLU A 346 -37.71 -3.32 7.77
C GLU A 346 -36.67 -3.71 8.81
N ILE A 347 -37.09 -3.79 10.08
CA ILE A 347 -36.25 -4.27 11.18
C ILE A 347 -36.22 -5.81 11.12
N GLU A 348 -35.03 -6.39 11.14
CA GLU A 348 -34.90 -7.85 11.16
C GLU A 348 -35.40 -8.41 12.50
N LYS A 349 -36.53 -9.16 12.48
CA LYS A 349 -37.16 -9.76 13.67
C LYS A 349 -36.19 -10.52 14.58
N LYS A 350 -35.18 -11.18 14.03
CA LYS A 350 -34.17 -11.93 14.81
C LYS A 350 -33.24 -11.05 15.65
N LEU A 351 -33.21 -9.74 15.40
CA LEU A 351 -32.40 -8.74 16.11
C LEU A 351 -33.24 -7.91 17.09
N GLU A 352 -34.55 -7.85 16.91
CA GLU A 352 -35.43 -6.91 17.61
C GLU A 352 -35.31 -7.01 19.14
N ASP A 353 -35.32 -8.23 19.68
CA ASP A 353 -35.19 -8.50 21.12
C ASP A 353 -33.72 -8.62 21.60
N LYS A 354 -32.76 -8.37 20.71
CA LYS A 354 -31.33 -8.51 20.97
C LYS A 354 -30.60 -7.18 21.05
N ILE A 355 -31.28 -6.05 20.90
CA ILE A 355 -30.66 -4.73 20.93
C ILE A 355 -30.81 -4.12 22.32
N GLU A 356 -29.70 -3.66 22.89
CA GLU A 356 -29.67 -2.93 24.14
C GLU A 356 -29.30 -1.46 23.87
N PHE A 357 -30.05 -0.53 24.45
CA PHE A 357 -29.82 0.91 24.30
C PHE A 357 -29.21 1.49 25.57
N ARG A 358 -28.09 2.21 25.42
CA ARG A 358 -27.38 2.86 26.52
C ARG A 358 -27.00 4.29 26.13
N SER A 359 -26.85 5.17 27.11
CA SER A 359 -26.39 6.54 26.90
C SER A 359 -25.41 6.95 27.99
N SER A 360 -24.43 7.77 27.61
CA SER A 360 -23.45 8.40 28.50
C SER A 360 -24.06 9.39 29.50
N GLY A 361 -25.30 9.81 29.28
CA GLY A 361 -25.99 10.76 30.14
C GLY A 361 -27.51 10.76 29.94
N ARG A 362 -28.17 11.82 30.41
CA ARG A 362 -29.61 12.04 30.19
C ARG A 362 -29.81 13.12 29.14
N SER A 363 -30.53 12.78 28.07
CA SER A 363 -31.04 13.74 27.10
C SER A 363 -32.47 14.16 27.46
N SER A 364 -32.85 15.39 27.13
CA SER A 364 -34.24 15.86 27.24
C SER A 364 -35.17 15.22 26.20
N HIS A 365 -34.59 14.69 25.11
CA HIS A 365 -35.29 13.98 24.05
C HIS A 365 -34.80 12.53 24.01
N PRO A 366 -35.66 11.53 24.27
CA PRO A 366 -35.24 10.14 24.20
C PRO A 366 -34.86 9.77 22.77
N ASP A 367 -33.81 8.96 22.62
CA ASP A 367 -33.36 8.52 21.31
C ASP A 367 -34.47 7.71 20.60
N PRO A 368 -34.68 7.93 19.29
CA PRO A 368 -35.74 7.25 18.55
C PRO A 368 -35.36 5.79 18.30
N GLN A 369 -35.74 4.92 19.25
CA GLN A 369 -35.36 3.49 19.24
C GLN A 369 -35.69 2.78 17.93
N GLU A 370 -36.85 3.05 17.32
CA GLU A 370 -37.21 2.45 16.02
C GLU A 370 -36.22 2.82 14.90
N LYS A 371 -35.79 4.08 14.81
CA LYS A 371 -34.75 4.48 13.85
C LYS A 371 -33.43 3.78 14.15
N LEU A 372 -33.03 3.74 15.42
CA LEU A 372 -31.79 3.05 15.82
C LEU A 372 -31.84 1.55 15.48
N LYS A 373 -32.97 0.87 15.64
CA LYS A 373 -33.15 -0.53 15.21
C LYS A 373 -32.98 -0.71 13.70
N GLN A 374 -33.44 0.24 12.89
CA GLN A 374 -33.24 0.21 11.43
C GLN A 374 -31.75 0.33 11.07
N TYR A 375 -31.01 1.23 11.71
CA TYR A 375 -29.57 1.35 11.54
C TYR A 375 -28.84 0.10 12.02
N ALA A 376 -29.22 -0.44 13.18
CA ALA A 376 -28.67 -1.68 13.70
C ALA A 376 -28.89 -2.85 12.72
N THR A 377 -30.03 -2.89 12.03
CA THR A 377 -30.32 -3.88 10.99
C THR A 377 -29.42 -3.67 9.76
N LEU A 378 -29.31 -2.44 9.26
CA LEU A 378 -28.46 -2.10 8.11
C LEU A 378 -26.99 -2.50 8.35
N PHE A 379 -26.44 -2.15 9.51
CA PHE A 379 -25.04 -2.45 9.86
C PHE A 379 -24.81 -3.94 10.14
N TYR A 380 -25.79 -4.65 10.70
CA TYR A 380 -25.74 -6.11 10.79
C TYR A 380 -25.67 -6.76 9.41
N GLN A 381 -26.50 -6.33 8.45
CA GLN A 381 -26.49 -6.85 7.09
C GLN A 381 -25.15 -6.61 6.37
N LYS A 382 -24.56 -5.42 6.55
CA LYS A 382 -23.22 -5.11 6.02
C LYS A 382 -22.16 -6.02 6.62
N THR A 383 -22.26 -6.29 7.92
CA THR A 383 -21.36 -7.18 8.66
C THR A 383 -21.45 -8.63 8.15
N GLU A 384 -22.66 -9.18 8.01
CA GLU A 384 -22.82 -10.54 7.49
C GLU A 384 -22.40 -10.66 6.03
N LYS A 385 -22.60 -9.60 5.22
CA LYS A 385 -22.07 -9.55 3.84
C LYS A 385 -20.53 -9.58 3.83
N TYR A 386 -19.89 -8.81 4.72
CA TYR A 386 -18.45 -8.83 4.90
C TYR A 386 -17.96 -10.23 5.29
N PHE A 387 -18.55 -10.86 6.31
CA PHE A 387 -18.17 -12.22 6.69
C PHE A 387 -18.43 -13.25 5.60
N LYS A 388 -19.48 -13.10 4.78
CA LYS A 388 -19.66 -13.95 3.61
C LYS A 388 -18.55 -13.75 2.58
N LYS A 389 -18.10 -12.51 2.35
CA LYS A 389 -17.01 -12.16 1.43
C LYS A 389 -15.66 -12.71 1.93
N THR A 390 -15.41 -12.72 3.24
CA THR A 390 -14.13 -13.10 3.84
C THR A 390 -14.08 -14.53 4.39
N ASN A 391 -15.05 -15.40 4.04
CA ASN A 391 -15.19 -16.75 4.59
C ASN A 391 -15.22 -16.78 6.13
N ARG A 392 -15.86 -15.76 6.71
CA ARG A 392 -15.93 -15.46 8.14
C ARG A 392 -14.57 -15.25 8.82
N ILE A 393 -13.51 -15.03 8.05
CA ILE A 393 -12.21 -14.66 8.60
C ILE A 393 -12.20 -13.15 8.89
N MET A 394 -11.76 -12.81 10.09
CA MET A 394 -11.60 -11.45 10.58
C MET A 394 -10.18 -11.23 11.05
N LEU A 395 -9.63 -10.06 10.73
CA LEU A 395 -8.31 -9.65 11.17
C LEU A 395 -8.43 -8.76 12.40
N GLY A 396 -7.63 -9.04 13.43
CA GLY A 396 -7.70 -8.35 14.70
C GLY A 396 -8.90 -8.77 15.54
N ASP A 397 -8.98 -8.19 16.74
CA ASP A 397 -10.09 -8.44 17.67
C ASP A 397 -11.24 -7.44 17.46
N ASN A 398 -10.99 -6.36 16.70
CA ASN A 398 -11.90 -5.23 16.55
C ASN A 398 -11.83 -4.66 15.14
N ILE A 399 -12.98 -4.45 14.52
CA ILE A 399 -13.12 -3.56 13.36
C ILE A 399 -13.96 -2.36 13.82
N ILE A 400 -13.45 -1.15 13.63
CA ILE A 400 -14.14 0.09 13.98
C ILE A 400 -14.17 0.95 12.73
N THR A 401 -15.36 1.36 12.30
CA THR A 401 -15.49 2.23 11.11
C THR A 401 -14.98 3.64 11.40
N LYS A 402 -14.67 4.39 10.33
CA LYS A 402 -14.63 5.85 10.43
C LYS A 402 -15.98 6.38 10.93
N VAL A 403 -15.97 7.58 11.50
CA VAL A 403 -17.20 8.26 11.91
C VAL A 403 -17.99 8.63 10.65
N ILE A 404 -19.18 8.06 10.51
CA ILE A 404 -20.08 8.28 9.39
C ILE A 404 -20.85 9.58 9.64
N ARG A 405 -20.69 10.56 8.75
CA ARG A 405 -21.29 11.90 8.83
C ARG A 405 -22.07 12.23 7.55
N MET A 406 -23.05 13.13 7.66
CA MET A 406 -23.74 13.70 6.48
C MET A 406 -23.14 15.04 6.04
N THR A 407 -22.43 15.74 6.94
CA THR A 407 -21.86 17.07 6.68
C THR A 407 -20.35 17.00 6.47
N ALA A 408 -19.85 17.80 5.52
CA ALA A 408 -18.43 17.88 5.18
C ALA A 408 -17.66 18.95 5.99
N ASP A 409 -18.36 19.71 6.84
CA ASP A 409 -17.76 20.77 7.63
C ASP A 409 -16.67 20.22 8.55
N ASN A 410 -15.47 20.79 8.40
CA ASN A 410 -14.25 20.38 9.10
C ASN A 410 -14.00 18.87 9.03
N LEU A 411 -14.29 18.25 7.87
CA LEU A 411 -14.06 16.83 7.66
C LEU A 411 -12.58 16.48 7.89
N ASN A 412 -12.33 15.47 8.73
CA ASN A 412 -11.04 14.80 8.81
C ASN A 412 -11.13 13.45 8.07
N PRO A 413 -10.70 13.34 6.80
CA PRO A 413 -10.87 12.11 6.02
C PRO A 413 -10.10 10.90 6.57
N LYS A 414 -9.19 11.09 7.54
CA LYS A 414 -8.49 9.97 8.19
C LYS A 414 -9.37 9.26 9.23
N GLU A 415 -10.30 9.97 9.84
CA GLU A 415 -11.11 9.48 10.97
C GLU A 415 -12.60 9.47 10.65
N GLN A 416 -13.01 10.14 9.56
CA GLN A 416 -14.39 10.42 9.24
C GLN A 416 -14.66 10.16 7.76
N ILE A 417 -15.90 9.80 7.45
CA ILE A 417 -16.41 9.60 6.10
C ILE A 417 -17.73 10.32 5.94
N VAL A 418 -17.88 11.07 4.84
CA VAL A 418 -19.12 11.77 4.52
C VAL A 418 -19.90 10.94 3.52
N LEU A 419 -21.14 10.59 3.87
CA LEU A 419 -22.04 9.82 3.03
C LEU A 419 -23.41 10.49 3.01
N ASN A 420 -24.07 10.43 1.86
CA ASN A 420 -25.52 10.63 1.81
C ASN A 420 -26.23 9.29 2.09
N LYS A 421 -27.55 9.34 2.33
CA LYS A 421 -28.37 8.14 2.60
C LYS A 421 -28.19 7.05 1.55
N SER A 422 -28.22 7.40 0.27
CA SER A 422 -28.06 6.42 -0.82
C SER A 422 -26.70 5.72 -0.74
N ALA A 423 -25.62 6.48 -0.53
CA ALA A 423 -24.27 5.97 -0.43
C ALA A 423 -24.10 5.05 0.79
N LEU A 424 -24.62 5.45 1.95
CA LEU A 424 -24.60 4.63 3.17
C LEU A 424 -25.34 3.30 2.98
N ILE A 425 -26.48 3.30 2.28
CA ILE A 425 -27.20 2.06 1.98
C ILE A 425 -26.35 1.16 1.06
N SER A 426 -25.76 1.73 0.00
CA SER A 426 -25.05 0.95 -1.03
C SER A 426 -23.65 0.47 -0.65
N CYS A 427 -22.93 1.18 0.22
CA CYS A 427 -21.52 0.90 0.51
C CYS A 427 -21.34 -0.43 1.26
N GLU A 428 -20.15 -1.01 1.18
CA GLU A 428 -19.77 -2.20 1.94
C GLU A 428 -19.09 -1.79 3.26
N LEU A 429 -18.90 -2.74 4.19
CA LEU A 429 -18.13 -2.46 5.42
C LEU A 429 -16.71 -1.99 5.07
N ASP A 430 -16.06 -2.63 4.09
CA ASP A 430 -14.72 -2.26 3.62
C ASP A 430 -14.62 -0.78 3.20
N ASP A 431 -15.67 -0.21 2.60
CA ASP A 431 -15.70 1.19 2.18
C ASP A 431 -15.74 2.15 3.37
N LEU A 432 -16.28 1.72 4.52
CA LEU A 432 -16.34 2.49 5.76
C LEU A 432 -15.02 2.48 6.55
N LEU A 433 -14.07 1.63 6.14
CA LEU A 433 -12.72 1.55 6.70
C LEU A 433 -11.70 2.39 5.91
N LYS A 434 -11.98 2.63 4.62
CA LYS A 434 -11.10 3.32 3.66
C LYS A 434 -10.95 4.80 3.94
#